data_AF-A0A7C1VGD6-F1
#
_entry.id   AF-A0A7C1VGD6-F1
#
_cell.length_a   1.000
_cell.length_b   1.000
_cell.length_c   1.000
_cell.angle_alpha   90.00
_cell.angle_beta   90.00
_cell.angle_gamma   90.00
#
_symmetry.space_group_name_H-M   'P 1'
#
loop_
_entity.id
_entity.type
_entity.pdbx_description
1 polymer ?
#
loop_
_entity_poly.entity_id
_entity_poly.type
_entity_poly.pdbx_seq_one_letter_code
_entity_poly.pdbx_strand_id
1 'polypeptide(L)'
;TQADLDMTINLLRDRVGMPHIVLGSITTDPNWPDYGYPLSDVLYEIRRERVTELYGEGRRFGDLMRWRAHKLWIGKRFTGTYYTAELKLVDADVLANEDGYLDPLINSLNGPIFKGNPGYGFNPEKDYLLPLPTNELTLNTNLQQNPGW
;
A
#
# COMPACT_ATOMS: atom_id res chain seq x y z
N THR A 1 8.50 -21.29 -10.76
CA THR A 1 9.74 -21.65 -11.48
C THR A 1 10.02 -20.62 -12.56
N GLN A 2 11.16 -20.69 -13.26
CA GLN A 2 11.42 -19.78 -14.39
C GLN A 2 10.38 -19.97 -15.50
N ALA A 3 10.07 -21.23 -15.84
CA ALA A 3 9.04 -21.56 -16.82
C ALA A 3 7.67 -20.97 -16.47
N ASP A 4 7.30 -20.94 -15.17
CA ASP A 4 6.05 -20.31 -14.74
C ASP A 4 6.07 -18.79 -14.95
N LEU A 5 7.21 -18.12 -14.73
CA LEU A 5 7.34 -16.68 -14.99
C LEU A 5 7.26 -16.38 -16.49
N ASP A 6 7.92 -17.21 -17.32
CA ASP A 6 7.96 -17.09 -18.77
C ASP A 6 6.56 -17.20 -19.40
N MET A 7 5.68 -18.03 -18.83
CA MET A 7 4.27 -18.16 -19.28
C MET A 7 3.29 -17.21 -18.58
N THR A 8 3.73 -16.37 -17.64
CA THR A 8 2.85 -15.46 -16.89
C THR A 8 3.32 -14.01 -16.94
N ILE A 9 4.15 -13.59 -15.98
CA ILE A 9 4.54 -12.19 -15.78
C ILE A 9 5.44 -11.71 -16.92
N ASN A 10 6.30 -12.58 -17.45
CA ASN A 10 7.17 -12.18 -18.56
C ASN A 10 6.38 -11.87 -19.84
N LEU A 11 5.21 -12.49 -20.05
CA LEU A 11 4.31 -12.10 -21.16
C LEU A 11 3.75 -10.68 -20.99
N LEU A 12 3.47 -10.26 -19.74
CA LEU A 12 3.04 -8.89 -19.45
C LEU A 12 4.17 -7.89 -19.69
N ARG A 13 5.40 -8.26 -19.29
CA ARG A 13 6.60 -7.45 -19.46
C ARG A 13 6.97 -7.29 -20.92
N ASP A 14 6.87 -8.34 -21.73
CA ASP A 14 7.08 -8.29 -23.18
C ASP A 14 6.14 -7.31 -23.86
N ARG A 15 4.85 -7.31 -23.48
CA ARG A 15 3.83 -6.40 -24.03
C ARG A 15 4.24 -4.93 -23.88
N VAL A 16 4.97 -4.58 -22.82
CA VAL A 16 5.42 -3.20 -22.52
C VAL A 16 6.92 -2.99 -22.76
N GLY A 17 7.63 -3.98 -23.35
CA GLY A 17 9.06 -3.89 -23.63
C GLY A 17 9.97 -3.91 -22.40
N MET A 18 9.51 -4.47 -21.27
CA MET A 18 10.30 -4.59 -20.05
C MET A 18 11.15 -5.88 -20.05
N PRO A 19 12.38 -5.86 -19.51
CA PRO A 19 13.23 -7.05 -19.45
C PRO A 19 12.61 -8.17 -18.63
N HIS A 20 12.73 -9.44 -19.03
CA HIS A 20 12.18 -10.57 -18.28
C HIS A 20 12.70 -10.64 -16.84
N ILE A 21 11.86 -11.13 -15.93
CA ILE A 21 12.31 -11.56 -14.60
C ILE A 21 13.01 -12.90 -14.77
N VAL A 22 14.29 -12.95 -14.37
CA VAL A 22 15.10 -14.16 -14.33
C VAL A 22 15.40 -14.50 -12.87
N LEU A 23 14.88 -15.62 -12.36
CA LEU A 23 14.93 -16.00 -10.94
C LEU A 23 16.35 -15.96 -10.36
N GLY A 24 17.34 -16.44 -11.12
CA GLY A 24 18.74 -16.48 -10.68
C GLY A 24 19.45 -15.12 -10.71
N SER A 25 18.81 -14.09 -11.26
CA SER A 25 19.37 -12.75 -11.41
C SER A 25 18.68 -11.71 -10.54
N ILE A 26 17.68 -12.10 -9.73
CA ILE A 26 17.02 -11.18 -8.80
C ILE A 26 18.01 -10.86 -7.68
N THR A 27 18.40 -9.61 -7.60
CA THR A 27 19.22 -9.09 -6.51
C THR A 27 18.33 -8.60 -5.38
N THR A 28 18.66 -8.96 -4.14
CA THR A 28 17.97 -8.42 -2.97
C THR A 28 18.12 -6.89 -2.91
N ASP A 29 17.01 -6.17 -2.89
CA ASP A 29 16.98 -4.72 -2.73
C ASP A 29 17.09 -4.38 -1.23
N PRO A 30 18.06 -3.56 -0.79
CA PRO A 30 18.18 -3.15 0.60
C PRO A 30 16.96 -2.34 1.09
N ASN A 31 16.17 -1.79 0.17
CA ASN A 31 15.01 -0.95 0.45
C ASN A 31 13.68 -1.66 0.11
N TRP A 32 13.65 -2.99 0.16
CA TRP A 32 12.39 -3.72 -0.01
C TRP A 32 11.30 -3.22 0.97
N PRO A 33 10.03 -3.08 0.51
CA PRO A 33 8.96 -2.57 1.34
C PRO A 33 8.63 -3.55 2.47
N ASP A 34 8.54 -3.05 3.69
CA ASP A 34 8.31 -3.87 4.88
C ASP A 34 6.83 -4.27 5.03
N TYR A 35 6.48 -5.46 4.58
CA TYR A 35 5.14 -6.04 4.73
C TYR A 35 4.84 -6.55 6.15
N GLY A 36 5.81 -6.53 7.06
CA GLY A 36 5.69 -7.05 8.43
C GLY A 36 6.00 -8.54 8.58
N TYR A 37 6.38 -9.22 7.49
CA TYR A 37 6.80 -10.61 7.47
C TYR A 37 7.73 -10.84 6.26
N PRO A 38 8.64 -11.84 6.32
CA PRO A 38 9.58 -12.08 5.25
C PRO A 38 8.89 -12.54 3.98
N LEU A 39 9.36 -12.04 2.83
CA LEU A 39 8.98 -12.50 1.50
C LEU A 39 10.24 -12.97 0.76
N SER A 40 10.06 -13.84 -0.22
CA SER A 40 11.13 -14.12 -1.19
C SER A 40 11.31 -12.93 -2.14
N ASP A 41 12.53 -12.76 -2.66
CA ASP A 41 12.86 -11.69 -3.61
C ASP A 41 11.95 -11.73 -4.86
N VAL A 42 11.64 -12.93 -5.37
CA VAL A 42 10.67 -13.09 -6.47
C VAL A 42 9.28 -12.58 -6.10
N LEU A 43 8.82 -12.77 -4.86
CA LEU A 43 7.49 -12.32 -4.47
C LEU A 43 7.44 -10.79 -4.32
N TYR A 44 8.55 -10.14 -3.95
CA TYR A 44 8.64 -8.68 -4.02
C TYR A 44 8.44 -8.17 -5.43
N GLU A 45 9.13 -8.78 -6.42
CA GLU A 45 8.97 -8.40 -7.82
C GLU A 45 7.55 -8.67 -8.34
N ILE A 46 6.96 -9.83 -8.03
CA ILE A 46 5.56 -10.14 -8.41
C ILE A 46 4.60 -9.08 -7.84
N ARG A 47 4.78 -8.66 -6.58
CA ARG A 47 3.93 -7.63 -5.97
C ARG A 47 4.17 -6.26 -6.60
N ARG A 48 5.41 -5.92 -6.98
CA ARG A 48 5.75 -4.68 -7.70
C ARG A 48 5.09 -4.65 -9.08
N GLU A 49 5.23 -5.71 -9.87
CA GLU A 49 4.61 -5.82 -11.19
C GLU A 49 3.09 -5.66 -11.11
N ARG A 50 2.46 -6.29 -10.12
CA ARG A 50 1.02 -6.17 -9.92
C ARG A 50 0.56 -4.75 -9.55
N VAL A 51 1.40 -3.99 -8.83
CA VAL A 51 1.11 -2.58 -8.52
C VAL A 51 1.15 -1.73 -9.77
N THR A 52 2.18 -1.91 -10.59
CA THR A 52 2.39 -1.14 -11.81
C THR A 52 1.33 -1.48 -12.86
N GLU A 53 1.11 -2.77 -13.13
CA GLU A 53 0.19 -3.25 -14.18
C GLU A 53 -1.27 -2.88 -13.90
N LEU A 54 -1.69 -2.91 -12.62
CA LEU A 54 -3.10 -2.67 -12.23
C LEU A 54 -3.31 -1.32 -11.54
N TYR A 55 -2.39 -0.37 -11.77
CA TYR A 55 -2.47 0.96 -11.20
C TYR A 55 -3.74 1.67 -11.68
N GLY A 56 -4.50 2.27 -10.76
CA GLY A 56 -5.75 2.97 -11.08
C GLY A 56 -6.97 2.07 -11.31
N GLU A 57 -6.84 0.74 -11.25
CA GLU A 57 -7.95 -0.19 -11.52
C GLU A 57 -8.71 -0.67 -10.27
N GLY A 58 -8.52 -0.01 -9.12
CA GLY A 58 -9.20 -0.37 -7.86
C GLY A 58 -8.76 -1.69 -7.23
N ARG A 59 -7.70 -2.33 -7.72
CA ARG A 59 -7.21 -3.63 -7.20
C ARG A 59 -6.32 -3.53 -5.97
N ARG A 60 -5.63 -2.38 -5.80
CA ARG A 60 -4.60 -2.19 -4.79
C ARG A 60 -5.11 -2.43 -3.36
N PHE A 61 -6.30 -1.94 -3.02
CA PHE A 61 -6.83 -2.09 -1.67
C PHE A 61 -7.05 -3.58 -1.31
N GLY A 62 -7.70 -4.34 -2.19
CA GLY A 62 -7.91 -5.78 -1.98
C GLY A 62 -6.59 -6.56 -1.86
N ASP A 63 -5.58 -6.17 -2.64
CA ASP A 63 -4.24 -6.76 -2.53
C ASP A 63 -3.57 -6.48 -1.18
N LEU A 64 -3.61 -5.24 -0.71
CA LEU A 64 -3.07 -4.86 0.59
C LEU A 64 -3.79 -5.58 1.74
N MET A 65 -5.10 -5.75 1.64
CA MET A 65 -5.91 -6.45 2.64
C MET A 65 -5.53 -7.94 2.70
N ARG A 66 -5.59 -8.65 1.56
CA ARG A 66 -5.30 -10.09 1.51
C ARG A 66 -3.84 -10.43 1.85
N TRP A 67 -2.92 -9.49 1.64
CA TRP A 67 -1.51 -9.65 2.02
C TRP A 67 -1.24 -9.27 3.47
N ARG A 68 -2.23 -8.87 4.26
CA ARG A 68 -2.04 -8.36 5.62
C ARG A 68 -0.97 -7.26 5.68
N ALA A 69 -0.94 -6.36 4.69
CA ALA A 69 0.18 -5.46 4.44
C ALA A 69 0.18 -4.14 5.26
N HIS A 70 -0.53 -4.10 6.40
CA HIS A 70 -0.80 -2.85 7.14
C HIS A 70 0.45 -2.08 7.56
N LYS A 71 1.57 -2.77 7.78
CA LYS A 71 2.85 -2.16 8.12
C LYS A 71 3.38 -1.20 7.04
N LEU A 72 2.87 -1.32 5.80
CA LEU A 72 3.21 -0.38 4.74
C LEU A 72 2.69 1.03 4.98
N TRP A 73 1.58 1.21 5.72
CA TRP A 73 0.93 2.53 5.88
C TRP A 73 0.65 2.94 7.33
N ILE A 74 0.59 2.01 8.29
CA ILE A 74 0.36 2.37 9.71
C ILE A 74 1.43 3.35 10.18
N GLY A 75 0.99 4.47 10.74
CA GLY A 75 1.89 5.48 11.31
C GLY A 75 2.76 6.16 10.26
N LYS A 76 2.34 6.13 8.99
CA LYS A 76 3.01 6.84 7.89
C LYS A 76 2.08 7.88 7.30
N ARG A 77 2.66 8.95 6.76
CA ARG A 77 1.98 9.89 5.86
C ARG A 77 2.52 9.65 4.46
N PHE A 78 1.63 9.63 3.48
CA PHE A 78 2.06 9.54 2.09
C PHE A 78 2.47 10.94 1.64
N THR A 79 3.73 11.06 1.25
CA THR A 79 4.27 12.29 0.68
C THR A 79 4.07 12.28 -0.83
N GLY A 80 4.00 13.47 -1.40
CA GLY A 80 3.97 13.70 -2.83
C GLY A 80 5.38 13.85 -3.41
N THR A 81 5.46 14.57 -4.52
CA THR A 81 6.73 14.94 -5.16
C THR A 81 7.52 15.95 -4.31
N TYR A 82 8.80 16.13 -4.65
CA TYR A 82 9.62 17.19 -4.10
C TYR A 82 9.02 18.57 -4.42
N TYR A 83 8.94 19.45 -3.43
CA TYR A 83 8.29 20.76 -3.56
C TYR A 83 9.22 21.78 -4.18
N THR A 84 9.35 21.70 -5.51
CA THR A 84 10.24 22.56 -6.30
C THR A 84 9.79 24.03 -6.27
N ALA A 85 10.68 24.93 -6.70
CA ALA A 85 10.37 26.35 -6.81
C ALA A 85 9.20 26.61 -7.77
N GLU A 86 9.11 25.86 -8.87
CA GLU A 86 8.04 25.97 -9.85
C GLU A 86 6.70 25.60 -9.25
N LEU A 87 6.63 24.53 -8.45
CA LEU A 87 5.40 24.11 -7.78
C LEU A 87 4.93 25.15 -6.76
N LYS A 88 5.85 25.79 -6.03
CA LYS A 88 5.54 26.89 -5.09
C LYS A 88 4.94 28.12 -5.78
N LEU A 89 5.22 28.33 -7.07
CA LEU A 89 4.60 29.42 -7.85
C LEU A 89 3.16 29.10 -8.25
N VAL A 90 2.81 27.81 -8.37
CA VAL A 90 1.45 27.36 -8.73
C VAL A 90 0.55 27.38 -7.50
N ASP A 91 1.02 26.84 -6.39
CA ASP A 91 0.30 26.79 -5.13
C ASP A 91 1.32 26.87 -3.99
N ALA A 92 1.43 28.03 -3.36
CA ALA A 92 2.42 28.31 -2.31
C ALA A 92 2.00 27.75 -0.94
N ASP A 93 0.72 27.46 -0.76
CA ASP A 93 0.13 27.13 0.54
C ASP A 93 0.20 25.62 0.84
N VAL A 94 0.63 24.80 -0.12
CA VAL A 94 0.85 23.38 0.13
C VAL A 94 2.01 23.19 1.10
N LEU A 95 1.76 22.37 2.12
CA LEU A 95 2.74 22.05 3.14
C LEU A 95 3.76 21.05 2.60
N ALA A 96 5.00 21.17 3.06
CA ALA A 96 6.06 20.21 2.81
C ALA A 96 6.66 19.70 4.13
N ASN A 97 7.17 18.49 4.10
CA ASN A 97 7.89 17.89 5.21
C ASN A 97 9.33 18.42 5.30
N GLU A 98 10.06 17.98 6.32
CA GLU A 98 11.46 18.37 6.58
C GLU A 98 12.41 18.01 5.42
N ASP A 99 12.10 16.93 4.68
CA ASP A 99 12.85 16.47 3.51
C ASP A 99 12.51 17.25 2.22
N GLY A 100 11.57 18.20 2.29
CA GLY A 100 11.15 19.05 1.18
C GLY A 100 10.13 18.41 0.23
N TYR A 101 9.53 17.28 0.58
CA TYR A 101 8.43 16.67 -0.19
C TYR A 101 7.08 17.24 0.24
N LEU A 102 6.16 17.35 -0.71
CA LEU A 102 4.77 17.75 -0.42
C LEU A 102 4.16 16.79 0.61
N ASP A 103 3.59 17.34 1.68
CA ASP A 103 2.84 16.61 2.70
C ASP A 103 1.61 17.44 3.13
N PRO A 104 0.53 17.42 2.32
CA PRO A 104 -0.67 18.19 2.62
C PRO A 104 -1.34 17.79 3.95
N LEU A 105 -1.07 16.57 4.43
CA LEU A 105 -1.67 16.01 5.64
C LEU A 105 -0.79 16.19 6.87
N ILE A 106 0.33 16.91 6.76
CA ILE A 106 1.27 17.07 7.88
C ILE A 106 0.57 17.61 9.12
N ASN A 107 -0.37 18.55 8.99
CA ASN A 107 -1.11 19.12 10.12
C ASN A 107 -2.32 18.28 10.56
N SER A 108 -2.94 17.52 9.66
CA SER A 108 -4.12 16.69 9.97
C SER A 108 -3.74 15.34 10.58
N LEU A 109 -2.55 14.83 10.22
CA LEU A 109 -1.99 13.56 10.68
C LEU A 109 -0.68 13.76 11.48
N ASN A 110 -0.52 14.91 12.14
CA ASN A 110 0.60 15.20 13.07
C ASN A 110 0.31 14.88 14.54
N GLY A 111 -0.96 14.73 14.89
CA GLY A 111 -1.36 14.49 16.28
C GLY A 111 -1.15 13.03 16.70
N PRO A 112 -1.17 12.72 18.01
CA PRO A 112 -1.17 11.37 18.55
C PRO A 112 -2.52 10.65 18.29
N ILE A 113 -3.05 10.72 17.08
CA ILE A 113 -4.32 10.11 16.72
C ILE A 113 -4.06 8.62 16.45
N PHE A 114 -4.57 7.80 17.39
CA PHE A 114 -4.38 6.35 17.56
C PHE A 114 -2.97 5.89 18.00
N LYS A 115 -2.86 5.59 19.31
CA LYS A 115 -1.72 4.92 19.97
C LYS A 115 -0.34 5.62 19.82
N GLY A 116 -0.32 6.93 19.60
CA GLY A 116 0.93 7.70 19.59
C GLY A 116 1.78 7.58 18.31
N ASN A 117 1.22 7.03 17.23
CA ASN A 117 1.87 6.99 15.92
C ASN A 117 1.21 8.01 14.98
N PRO A 118 1.84 9.17 14.68
CA PRO A 118 1.31 10.11 13.69
C PRO A 118 1.22 9.45 12.30
N GLY A 119 0.18 9.73 11.53
CA GLY A 119 -0.05 9.13 10.21
C GLY A 119 -1.37 8.37 10.08
N TYR A 120 -1.48 7.49 9.09
CA TYR A 120 -2.68 6.67 8.89
C TYR A 120 -2.84 5.64 10.01
N GLY A 121 -4.04 5.61 10.60
CA GLY A 121 -4.44 4.61 11.58
C GLY A 121 -4.98 3.35 10.93
N PHE A 122 -4.67 2.18 11.50
CA PHE A 122 -5.26 0.90 11.14
C PHE A 122 -5.08 -0.06 12.32
N ASN A 123 -6.13 -0.77 12.71
CA ASN A 123 -6.10 -1.82 13.73
C ASN A 123 -6.03 -3.19 13.03
N PRO A 124 -4.88 -3.89 13.05
CA PRO A 124 -4.71 -5.18 12.38
C PRO A 124 -5.63 -6.29 12.88
N GLU A 125 -6.26 -6.11 14.04
CA GLU A 125 -7.17 -7.09 14.65
C GLU A 125 -8.65 -6.79 14.37
N LYS A 126 -8.95 -5.69 13.65
CA LYS A 126 -10.34 -5.24 13.38
C LYS A 126 -10.56 -4.75 11.94
N ASP A 127 -9.68 -3.89 11.44
CA ASP A 127 -9.95 -3.06 10.25
C ASP A 127 -9.77 -3.80 8.91
N TYR A 128 -9.44 -5.10 8.95
CA TYR A 128 -9.43 -5.95 7.75
C TYR A 128 -10.82 -6.30 7.22
N LEU A 129 -11.84 -6.23 8.08
CA LEU A 129 -13.22 -6.48 7.73
C LEU A 129 -14.02 -5.22 8.00
N LEU A 130 -14.94 -4.88 7.08
CA LEU A 130 -15.91 -3.82 7.31
C LEU A 130 -16.94 -4.27 8.36
N PRO A 131 -17.49 -3.38 9.19
CA PRO A 131 -18.56 -3.75 10.10
C PRO A 131 -19.80 -4.20 9.32
N LEU A 132 -20.50 -5.20 9.83
CA LEU A 132 -21.84 -5.53 9.37
C LEU A 132 -22.78 -4.35 9.71
N PRO A 133 -23.68 -3.93 8.80
CA PRO A 133 -24.62 -2.85 9.07
C PRO A 133 -25.56 -3.18 10.25
N THR A 134 -25.78 -2.21 11.14
CA THR A 134 -26.62 -2.38 12.34
C THR A 134 -28.06 -2.83 12.01
N ASN A 135 -28.60 -2.37 10.88
CA ASN A 135 -29.93 -2.78 10.42
C ASN A 135 -30.01 -4.29 10.15
N GLU A 136 -28.97 -4.86 9.53
CA GLU A 136 -28.91 -6.30 9.24
C GLU A 136 -28.81 -7.14 10.52
N LEU A 137 -28.02 -6.68 11.49
CA LEU A 137 -27.92 -7.32 12.81
C LEU A 137 -29.24 -7.27 13.58
N THR A 138 -30.02 -6.21 13.39
CA THR A 138 -31.35 -6.06 14.03
C THR A 138 -32.40 -6.95 13.35
N LEU A 139 -32.34 -7.07 12.03
CA LEU A 139 -33.27 -7.90 11.24
C LEU A 139 -33.00 -9.40 11.40
N ASN A 140 -31.72 -9.80 11.49
CA ASN A 140 -31.33 -11.19 11.62
C ASN A 140 -30.45 -11.39 12.86
N THR A 141 -31.09 -11.79 13.96
CA THR A 141 -30.43 -12.04 15.25
C THR A 141 -29.46 -13.22 15.25
N ASN A 142 -29.37 -13.99 14.15
CA ASN A 142 -28.37 -15.05 13.99
C ASN A 142 -27.03 -14.52 13.44
N LEU A 143 -26.99 -13.28 12.95
CA LEU A 143 -25.75 -12.65 12.51
C LEU A 143 -24.93 -12.18 13.72
N GLN A 144 -23.64 -12.51 13.72
CA GLN A 144 -22.67 -12.00 14.67
C GLN A 144 -21.79 -10.97 13.96
N GLN A 145 -21.43 -9.91 14.68
CA GLN A 145 -20.57 -8.86 14.15
C GLN A 145 -19.16 -9.41 13.84
N ASN A 146 -18.48 -8.78 12.87
CA ASN A 146 -17.09 -9.04 12.57
C ASN A 146 -16.20 -8.75 13.80
N PRO A 147 -15.10 -9.51 14.01
CA PRO A 147 -14.27 -9.36 15.19
C PRO A 147 -13.81 -7.91 15.43
N GLY A 148 -14.00 -7.44 16.66
CA GLY A 148 -13.56 -6.12 17.11
C GLY A 148 -14.49 -4.94 16.78
N TRP A 149 -15.55 -5.15 16.01
CA TRP A 149 -16.57 -4.15 15.68
C TRP A 149 -17.78 -4.17 16.61
#